data_AF-A0A6A7AX98-F1
#
_entry.id   AF-A0A6A7AX98-F1
#
_cell.length_a   1.000
_cell.length_b   1.000
_cell.length_c   1.000
_cell.angle_alpha   90.00
_cell.angle_beta   90.00
_cell.angle_gamma   90.00
#
_symmetry.space_group_name_H-M   'P 1'
#
loop_
_entity.id
_entity.type
_entity.pdbx_description
1 polymer ?
#
loop_
_entity_poly.entity_id
_entity_poly.type
_entity_poly.pdbx_seq_one_letter_code
_entity_poly.pdbx_strand_id
1 'polypeptide(L)'
;MRSSVIIASLIALAAALPAIVPVEETSLAVRTESLDASAALEPRQAFINFDRNFDWPETNIINGGRDAQFQATNKGDGNYKFQFWNTANKLDLNYRVSYGGKTLATAVLSPGQTATTDNVPKTGETFNVFIKQN
;
A
#
# COMPACT_ATOMS: atom_id res chain seq x y z
N MET A 1 76.23 24.80 19.47
CA MET A 1 75.63 23.45 19.68
C MET A 1 74.13 23.60 19.48
N ARG A 2 73.58 23.06 18.38
CA ARG A 2 72.16 23.19 18.03
C ARG A 2 71.47 21.83 18.21
N SER A 3 70.29 21.90 18.82
CA SER A 3 69.51 20.82 19.41
C SER A 3 69.00 19.77 18.42
N SER A 4 68.96 18.52 18.88
CA SER A 4 68.33 17.37 18.23
C SER A 4 66.81 17.55 18.13
N VAL A 5 66.24 17.22 16.97
CA VAL A 5 64.79 17.08 16.76
C VAL A 5 64.45 15.60 16.92
N ILE A 6 63.57 15.26 17.86
CA ILE A 6 62.96 13.93 17.99
C ILE A 6 61.55 14.01 17.40
N ILE A 7 61.30 13.26 16.33
CA ILE A 7 59.98 13.15 15.70
C ILE A 7 59.25 11.97 16.36
N ALA A 8 58.27 12.26 17.21
CA ALA A 8 57.35 11.25 17.74
C ALA A 8 56.21 11.03 16.75
N SER A 9 56.14 9.83 16.16
CA SER A 9 55.02 9.38 15.33
C SER A 9 53.90 8.89 16.23
N LEU A 10 52.73 9.52 16.18
CA LEU A 10 51.50 9.01 16.77
C LEU A 10 50.62 8.44 15.64
N ILE A 11 50.52 7.11 15.63
CA ILE A 11 49.66 6.33 14.74
C ILE A 11 48.22 6.55 15.19
N ALA A 12 47.39 7.14 14.33
CA ALA A 12 45.96 7.26 14.56
C ALA A 12 45.30 5.89 14.34
N LEU A 13 44.72 5.32 15.41
CA LEU A 13 43.93 4.09 15.35
C LEU A 13 42.51 4.45 14.89
N ALA A 14 42.21 4.26 13.60
CA ALA A 14 40.85 4.40 13.09
C ALA A 14 40.00 3.23 13.61
N ALA A 15 39.14 3.50 14.58
CA ALA A 15 38.10 2.57 14.99
C ALA A 15 37.08 2.45 13.85
N ALA A 16 37.07 1.31 13.16
CA ALA A 16 36.05 0.97 12.19
C ALA A 16 34.73 0.71 12.93
N LEU A 17 33.84 1.69 12.95
CA LEU A 17 32.46 1.46 13.38
C LEU A 17 31.80 0.52 12.36
N PRO A 18 31.04 -0.51 12.81
CA PRO A 18 30.23 -1.31 11.90
C PRO A 18 29.24 -0.37 11.21
N ALA A 19 29.28 -0.36 9.88
CA ALA A 19 28.32 0.35 9.07
C ALA A 19 26.92 -0.16 9.43
N ILE A 20 26.12 0.71 10.07
CA ILE A 20 24.70 0.49 10.26
C ILE A 20 24.11 0.43 8.86
N VAL A 21 23.78 -0.78 8.41
CA VAL A 21 23.01 -0.99 7.19
C VAL A 21 21.64 -0.36 7.45
N PRO A 22 21.20 0.65 6.68
CA PRO A 22 19.84 1.11 6.80
C PRO A 22 18.93 -0.06 6.44
N VAL A 23 18.11 -0.50 7.41
CA VAL A 23 16.96 -1.35 7.12
C VAL A 23 16.14 -0.57 6.10
N GLU A 24 16.03 -1.08 4.88
CA GLU A 24 15.03 -0.60 3.93
C GLU A 24 13.67 -0.77 4.59
N GLU A 25 13.16 0.31 5.21
CA GLU A 25 11.75 0.42 5.46
C GLU A 25 11.09 0.45 4.09
N THR A 26 10.56 -0.69 3.66
CA THR A 26 9.67 -0.79 2.50
C THR A 26 8.58 0.25 2.71
N SER A 27 8.71 1.37 1.99
CA SER A 27 7.81 2.49 2.11
C SER A 27 6.41 1.99 1.77
N LEU A 28 5.50 2.09 2.74
CA LEU A 28 4.10 1.75 2.52
C LEU A 28 3.53 2.65 1.42
N ALA A 29 2.60 2.12 0.63
CA ALA A 29 1.95 2.89 -0.42
C ALA A 29 1.17 4.06 0.19
N VAL A 30 1.69 5.28 0.07
CA VAL A 30 1.00 6.47 0.58
C VAL A 30 0.11 7.04 -0.52
N ARG A 31 -1.20 7.15 -0.25
CA ARG A 31 -2.10 7.98 -1.06
C ARG A 31 -1.94 9.44 -0.63
N THR A 32 -1.47 10.30 -1.54
CA THR A 32 -1.12 11.71 -1.25
C THR A 32 -2.32 12.66 -1.14
N GLU A 33 -3.56 12.16 -1.22
CA GLU A 33 -4.78 12.97 -1.08
C GLU A 33 -5.32 12.85 0.35
N SER A 34 -5.25 13.99 1.09
CA SER A 34 -5.69 14.26 2.47
C SER A 34 -6.40 13.11 3.21
N LEU A 35 -5.72 12.62 4.25
CA LEU A 35 -6.18 11.65 5.25
C LEU A 35 -7.19 12.25 6.25
N ASP A 36 -7.68 13.48 6.05
CA ASP A 36 -8.50 14.18 7.05
C ASP A 36 -9.95 13.68 7.16
N ALA A 37 -10.38 12.78 6.27
CA ALA A 37 -11.72 12.20 6.28
C ALA A 37 -11.72 10.72 6.71
N SER A 38 -11.19 10.39 7.89
CA SER A 38 -11.60 9.23 8.70
C SER A 38 -10.97 9.29 10.09
N ALA A 39 -11.43 10.26 10.88
CA ALA A 39 -11.31 10.23 12.33
C ALA A 39 -12.16 9.06 12.89
N ALA A 40 -11.57 7.88 12.93
CA ALA A 40 -11.89 6.83 13.89
C ALA A 40 -10.61 6.00 14.07
N LEU A 41 -9.76 6.46 14.99
CA LEU A 41 -8.66 5.68 15.54
C LEU A 41 -9.25 4.57 16.42
N GLU A 42 -9.99 3.64 15.82
CA GLU A 42 -10.18 2.32 16.40
C GLU A 42 -8.78 1.69 16.55
N PRO A 43 -8.49 0.96 17.63
CA PRO A 43 -7.17 0.35 17.84
C PRO A 43 -6.78 -0.43 16.59
N ARG A 44 -5.49 -0.33 16.20
CA ARG A 44 -4.90 -0.97 15.01
C ARG A 44 -5.15 -2.48 15.02
N GLN A 45 -6.34 -2.90 14.61
CA GLN A 45 -6.66 -4.31 14.43
C GLN A 45 -5.98 -4.77 13.16
N ALA A 46 -5.31 -5.92 13.24
CA ALA A 46 -4.80 -6.61 12.07
C ALA A 46 -5.91 -6.73 11.02
N PHE A 47 -5.57 -6.58 9.74
CA PHE A 47 -6.51 -6.70 8.63
C PHE A 47 -7.52 -7.84 8.83
N ILE A 48 -8.81 -7.50 8.83
CA ILE A 48 -9.92 -8.45 8.82
C ILE A 48 -10.38 -8.58 7.37
N ASN A 49 -10.69 -9.80 6.92
CA ASN A 49 -11.22 -10.05 5.59
C ASN A 49 -12.36 -9.07 5.25
N PHE A 50 -12.28 -8.50 4.07
CA PHE A 50 -13.24 -7.54 3.55
C PHE A 50 -14.09 -8.24 2.50
N ASP A 51 -15.41 -8.23 2.67
CA ASP A 51 -16.35 -8.78 1.69
C ASP A 51 -17.62 -7.93 1.73
N ARG A 52 -17.77 -7.02 0.75
CA ARG A 52 -18.90 -6.07 0.72
C ARG A 52 -19.39 -5.80 -0.68
N ASN A 53 -20.70 -5.60 -0.79
CA ASN A 53 -21.36 -5.16 -2.01
C ASN A 53 -21.50 -3.64 -2.02
N PHE A 54 -21.38 -3.08 -3.22
CA PHE A 54 -21.49 -1.66 -3.50
C PHE A 54 -22.35 -1.45 -4.74
N ASP A 55 -23.13 -0.37 -4.74
CA ASP A 55 -23.70 0.16 -5.97
C ASP A 55 -22.59 0.73 -6.85
N TRP A 56 -22.78 0.65 -8.16
CA TRP A 56 -21.87 1.28 -9.12
C TRP A 56 -21.90 2.81 -8.96
N PRO A 57 -20.80 3.45 -8.53
CA PRO A 57 -20.83 4.88 -8.23
C PRO A 57 -21.00 5.71 -9.51
N GLU A 58 -21.69 6.83 -9.41
CA GLU A 58 -21.84 7.76 -10.54
C GLU A 58 -20.50 8.42 -10.90
N THR A 59 -19.68 8.73 -9.90
CA THR A 59 -18.36 9.37 -10.07
C THR A 59 -17.24 8.48 -9.56
N ASN A 60 -17.14 8.29 -8.25
CA ASN A 60 -16.22 7.34 -7.64
C ASN A 60 -16.67 6.93 -6.23
N ILE A 61 -16.08 5.85 -5.72
CA ILE A 61 -16.13 5.45 -4.31
C ILE A 61 -14.74 5.06 -3.87
N ILE A 62 -14.38 5.41 -2.64
CA ILE A 62 -13.19 4.94 -1.94
C ILE A 62 -13.65 4.18 -0.70
N ASN A 63 -13.14 2.98 -0.49
CA ASN A 63 -13.48 2.18 0.67
C ASN A 63 -12.34 1.20 1.03
N GLY A 64 -12.57 0.35 2.03
CA GLY A 64 -11.58 -0.54 2.61
C GLY A 64 -11.29 -0.17 4.07
N GLY A 65 -10.08 -0.46 4.50
CA GLY A 65 -9.56 -0.15 5.83
C GLY A 65 -8.15 0.45 5.76
N ARG A 66 -7.54 0.65 6.93
CA ARG A 66 -6.21 1.27 7.07
C ARG A 66 -5.10 0.54 6.30
N ASP A 67 -5.19 -0.78 6.24
CA ASP A 67 -4.15 -1.66 5.69
C ASP A 67 -4.47 -2.12 4.24
N ALA A 68 -5.69 -1.87 3.77
CA ALA A 68 -6.15 -2.31 2.46
C ALA A 68 -7.23 -1.37 1.93
N GLN A 69 -6.96 -0.69 0.83
CA GLN A 69 -7.88 0.29 0.26
C GLN A 69 -8.19 -0.04 -1.20
N PHE A 70 -9.35 0.40 -1.65
CA PHE A 70 -9.67 0.43 -3.07
C PHE A 70 -10.43 1.71 -3.44
N GLN A 71 -10.39 2.02 -4.73
CA GLN A 71 -11.17 3.06 -5.35
C GLN A 71 -11.77 2.53 -6.64
N ALA A 72 -13.06 2.74 -6.85
CA ALA A 72 -13.71 2.52 -8.12
C ALA A 72 -14.12 3.88 -8.70
N THR A 73 -13.67 4.19 -9.91
CA THR A 73 -13.94 5.46 -10.60
C THR A 73 -14.69 5.17 -11.89
N ASN A 74 -15.84 5.80 -12.08
CA ASN A 74 -16.60 5.75 -13.33
C ASN A 74 -15.82 6.47 -14.43
N LYS A 75 -15.56 5.79 -15.55
CA LYS A 75 -14.89 6.37 -16.73
C LYS A 75 -15.87 6.87 -17.79
N GLY A 76 -17.17 6.66 -17.60
CA GLY A 76 -18.18 6.78 -18.64
C GLY A 76 -18.34 5.48 -19.43
N ASP A 77 -19.29 5.47 -20.37
CA ASP A 77 -19.54 4.36 -21.30
C ASP A 77 -19.73 2.98 -20.65
N GLY A 78 -20.24 2.96 -19.41
CA GLY A 78 -20.44 1.73 -18.65
C GLY A 78 -19.15 1.06 -18.20
N ASN A 79 -18.02 1.77 -18.14
CA ASN A 79 -16.73 1.23 -17.72
C ASN A 79 -16.18 1.93 -16.48
N TYR A 80 -15.44 1.16 -15.68
CA TYR A 80 -14.85 1.61 -14.42
C TYR A 80 -13.34 1.37 -14.38
N LYS A 81 -12.64 2.24 -13.66
CA LYS A 81 -11.25 2.04 -13.24
C LYS A 81 -11.26 1.61 -11.78
N PHE A 82 -10.60 0.50 -11.47
CA PHE A 82 -10.35 0.09 -10.10
C PHE A 82 -8.89 0.30 -9.75
N GLN A 83 -8.64 0.91 -8.60
CA GLN A 83 -7.31 1.07 -8.03
C GLN A 83 -7.29 0.40 -6.65
N PHE A 84 -6.23 -0.33 -6.36
CA PHE A 84 -6.03 -1.09 -5.13
C PHE A 84 -4.71 -0.68 -4.48
N TRP A 85 -4.70 -0.59 -3.15
CA TRP A 85 -3.52 -0.26 -2.36
C TRP A 85 -3.39 -1.24 -1.20
N ASN A 86 -2.22 -1.86 -1.09
CA ASN A 86 -1.83 -2.65 0.07
C ASN A 86 -0.87 -1.83 0.94
N THR A 87 -1.40 -1.34 2.06
CA THR A 87 -0.66 -0.59 3.09
C THR A 87 -0.40 -1.43 4.34
N ALA A 88 -0.73 -2.72 4.29
CA ALA A 88 -0.46 -3.66 5.37
C ALA A 88 1.05 -3.88 5.51
N ASN A 89 1.54 -3.90 6.75
CA ASN A 89 2.89 -4.33 7.02
C ASN A 89 2.94 -5.87 6.98
N LYS A 90 3.64 -6.44 5.98
CA LYS A 90 3.99 -7.87 5.85
C LYS A 90 2.90 -8.84 5.37
N LEU A 91 1.73 -8.35 4.97
CA LEU A 91 0.67 -9.21 4.43
C LEU A 91 0.52 -9.02 2.94
N ASP A 92 0.58 -10.12 2.18
CA ASP A 92 0.11 -10.12 0.80
C ASP A 92 -1.42 -10.16 0.79
N LEU A 93 -2.04 -9.30 -0.01
CA LEU A 93 -3.49 -9.16 -0.09
C LEU A 93 -3.99 -9.50 -1.48
N ASN A 94 -5.01 -10.36 -1.55
CA ASN A 94 -5.74 -10.67 -2.77
C ASN A 94 -7.01 -9.81 -2.83
N TYR A 95 -7.10 -8.97 -3.85
CA TYR A 95 -8.25 -8.16 -4.21
C TYR A 95 -9.03 -8.83 -5.32
N ARG A 96 -10.35 -8.82 -5.20
CA ARG A 96 -11.26 -9.30 -6.24
C ARG A 96 -12.47 -8.39 -6.32
N VAL A 97 -12.80 -7.98 -7.54
CA VAL A 97 -14.08 -7.36 -7.88
C VAL A 97 -14.91 -8.42 -8.59
N SER A 98 -16.16 -8.63 -8.17
CA SER A 98 -17.01 -9.68 -8.73
C SER A 98 -18.47 -9.27 -8.81
N TYR A 99 -19.24 -9.94 -9.67
CA TYR A 99 -20.68 -9.83 -9.75
C TYR A 99 -21.29 -11.21 -10.03
N GLY A 100 -22.30 -11.61 -9.25
CA GLY A 100 -22.99 -12.90 -9.44
C GLY A 100 -22.04 -14.11 -9.48
N GLY A 101 -20.97 -14.09 -8.69
CA GLY A 101 -19.93 -15.14 -8.67
C GLY A 101 -18.89 -15.06 -9.80
N LYS A 102 -19.04 -14.16 -10.78
CA LYS A 102 -18.05 -13.93 -11.84
C LYS A 102 -17.03 -12.89 -11.39
N THR A 103 -15.75 -13.20 -11.58
CA THR A 103 -14.67 -12.23 -11.31
C THR A 103 -14.58 -11.24 -12.47
N LEU A 104 -14.60 -9.95 -12.15
CA LEU A 104 -14.46 -8.84 -13.09
C LEU A 104 -13.03 -8.28 -13.08
N ALA A 105 -12.39 -8.25 -11.91
CA ALA A 105 -11.00 -7.84 -11.75
C ALA A 105 -10.37 -8.58 -10.56
N THR A 106 -9.05 -8.79 -10.59
CA THR A 106 -8.29 -9.31 -9.46
C THR A 106 -6.88 -8.75 -9.44
N ALA A 107 -6.31 -8.61 -8.25
CA ALA A 107 -4.92 -8.25 -8.04
C ALA A 107 -4.40 -8.96 -6.78
N VAL A 108 -3.15 -9.40 -6.80
CA VAL A 108 -2.43 -9.81 -5.59
C VAL A 108 -1.33 -8.78 -5.38
N LEU A 109 -1.34 -8.15 -4.21
CA LEU A 109 -0.42 -7.07 -3.87
C LEU A 109 0.38 -7.44 -2.65
N SER A 110 1.70 -7.31 -2.73
CA SER A 110 2.59 -7.32 -1.58
C SER A 110 2.56 -5.99 -0.83
N PRO A 111 3.06 -5.95 0.43
CA PRO A 111 3.15 -4.73 1.21
C PRO A 111 3.75 -3.55 0.43
N GLY A 112 3.07 -2.40 0.47
CA GLY A 112 3.51 -1.18 -0.22
C GLY A 112 3.21 -1.13 -1.71
N GLN A 113 2.55 -2.15 -2.28
CA GLN A 113 2.20 -2.16 -3.70
C GLN A 113 0.83 -1.55 -3.98
N THR A 114 0.67 -1.12 -5.23
CA THR A 114 -0.59 -0.65 -5.79
C THR A 114 -0.86 -1.34 -7.11
N ALA A 115 -2.12 -1.53 -7.46
CA ALA A 115 -2.52 -2.02 -8.79
C ALA A 115 -3.66 -1.15 -9.34
N THR A 116 -3.70 -1.04 -10.66
CA THR A 116 -4.81 -0.44 -11.38
C THR A 116 -5.35 -1.44 -12.39
N THR A 117 -6.66 -1.59 -12.42
CA THR A 117 -7.37 -2.31 -13.47
C THR A 117 -8.32 -1.34 -14.16
N ASP A 118 -8.05 -1.07 -15.43
CA ASP A 118 -8.88 -0.21 -16.27
C ASP A 118 -9.94 -1.00 -17.04
N ASN A 119 -10.99 -0.30 -17.45
CA ASN A 119 -12.05 -0.80 -18.34
C ASN A 119 -12.79 -2.03 -17.79
N VAL A 120 -13.10 -2.00 -16.49
CA VAL A 120 -13.96 -3.00 -15.85
C VAL A 120 -15.42 -2.68 -16.22
N PRO A 121 -16.14 -3.54 -16.94
CA PRO A 121 -17.49 -3.25 -17.39
C PRO A 121 -18.48 -3.31 -16.23
N LYS A 122 -19.37 -2.30 -16.16
CA LYS A 122 -20.54 -2.30 -15.29
C LYS A 122 -21.38 -3.53 -15.60
N THR A 123 -21.50 -4.41 -14.61
CA THR A 123 -22.27 -5.64 -14.74
C THR A 123 -23.26 -5.71 -13.59
N GLY A 124 -24.55 -5.80 -13.93
CA GLY A 124 -25.64 -5.82 -12.93
C GLY A 124 -25.82 -4.50 -12.18
N GLU A 125 -26.56 -4.58 -11.08
CA GLU A 125 -26.92 -3.43 -10.23
C GLU A 125 -25.84 -3.07 -9.22
N THR A 126 -25.14 -4.08 -8.69
CA THR A 126 -24.08 -3.94 -7.69
C THR A 126 -22.82 -4.67 -8.13
N PHE A 127 -21.70 -4.40 -7.46
CA PHE A 127 -20.50 -5.23 -7.51
C PHE A 127 -20.08 -5.58 -6.08
N ASN A 128 -19.37 -6.70 -5.94
CA ASN A 128 -18.75 -7.12 -4.70
C ASN A 128 -17.25 -6.86 -4.76
N VAL A 129 -16.71 -6.31 -3.67
CA VAL A 129 -15.26 -6.23 -3.44
C VAL A 129 -14.91 -7.16 -2.30
N PHE A 130 -14.00 -8.07 -2.61
CA PHE A 130 -13.43 -9.00 -1.67
C PHE A 130 -11.93 -8.73 -1.54
N ILE A 131 -11.46 -8.59 -0.30
CA ILE A 131 -10.04 -8.48 0.03
C ILE A 131 -9.76 -9.52 1.10
N LYS A 132 -8.78 -10.39 0.85
CA LYS A 132 -8.32 -11.37 1.83
C LYS A 132 -6.80 -11.38 1.90
N GLN A 133 -6.29 -11.82 3.04
CA GLN A 133 -4.91 -12.26 3.11
C GLN A 133 -4.70 -13.47 2.19
N ASN A 134 -3.61 -13.45 1.43
CA ASN A 134 -3.20 -14.57 0.58
C ASN A 134 -2.55 -15.70 1.40
#